data_AF-A0A1N6MUI7-F1
#
_entry.id   AF-A0A1N6MUI7-F1
#
_cell.length_a   1.000
_cell.length_b   1.000
_cell.length_c   1.000
_cell.angle_alpha   90.00
_cell.angle_beta   90.00
_cell.angle_gamma   90.00
#
_symmetry.space_group_name_H-M   'P 1'
#
loop_
_entity.id
_entity.type
_entity.pdbx_description
1 polymer ?
#
loop_
_entity_poly.entity_id
_entity_poly.type
_entity_poly.pdbx_seq_one_letter_code
_entity_poly.pdbx_strand_id
1 'polypeptide(L)'
;MHLQVYCVYPDCPVTLIELLKRVDGTYWRKYEDTTISCLLFGSDVGEDFGYYLLSCDDIIEENKHNQSIADDYGEWLEEEDIISIDDRINIHIAMNKRLCFAHCMNNGGTSILYIDFDPINGGKIGQVIRYLHDPDSYIVLADSFDEYLERLTQTDYQFVPQYC
;
A
#
# COMPACT_ATOMS: atom_id res chain seq x y z
N MET A 1 18.06 -5.47 -7.26
CA MET A 1 17.01 -4.69 -6.58
C MET A 1 15.66 -5.37 -6.68
N HIS A 2 14.92 -5.32 -7.80
CA HIS A 2 13.57 -5.95 -7.88
C HIS A 2 13.52 -7.44 -7.51
N LEU A 3 14.55 -8.23 -7.82
CA LEU A 3 14.64 -9.65 -7.41
C LEU A 3 14.68 -9.83 -5.88
N GLN A 4 15.13 -8.84 -5.11
CA GLN A 4 15.16 -8.91 -3.65
C GLN A 4 13.76 -8.79 -3.05
N VAL A 5 12.85 -8.05 -3.70
CA VAL A 5 11.44 -7.99 -3.29
C VAL A 5 10.82 -9.38 -3.37
N TYR A 6 11.09 -10.17 -4.42
CA TYR A 6 10.65 -11.56 -4.52
C TYR A 6 11.25 -12.49 -3.45
N CYS A 7 12.48 -12.25 -3.02
CA CYS A 7 13.08 -13.05 -1.95
C CYS A 7 12.36 -12.85 -0.60
N VAL A 8 11.80 -11.67 -0.38
CA VAL A 8 11.06 -11.33 0.85
C VAL A 8 9.58 -11.67 0.71
N TYR A 9 8.99 -11.37 -0.45
CA TYR A 9 7.59 -11.58 -0.79
C TYR A 9 7.47 -12.43 -2.06
N PRO A 10 7.53 -13.78 -1.95
CA PRO A 10 7.50 -14.67 -3.10
C PRO A 10 6.23 -14.56 -3.95
N ASP A 11 5.11 -14.22 -3.32
CA ASP A 11 3.80 -14.08 -3.96
C ASP A 11 3.52 -12.67 -4.50
N CYS A 12 4.56 -11.81 -4.54
CA CYS A 12 4.45 -10.45 -5.07
C CYS A 12 3.89 -10.46 -6.51
N PRO A 13 2.85 -9.66 -6.81
CA PRO A 13 2.26 -9.61 -8.15
C PRO A 13 3.28 -9.26 -9.22
N VAL A 14 3.26 -10.01 -10.33
CA VAL A 14 4.15 -9.78 -11.49
C VAL A 14 4.02 -8.34 -11.99
N THR A 15 2.81 -7.79 -12.00
CA THR A 15 2.54 -6.43 -12.46
C THR A 15 3.22 -5.37 -11.59
N LEU A 16 3.25 -5.54 -10.26
CA LEU A 16 4.00 -4.64 -9.38
C LEU A 16 5.50 -4.72 -9.67
N ILE A 17 6.03 -5.91 -9.92
CA ILE A 17 7.45 -6.08 -10.25
C ILE A 17 7.79 -5.44 -11.60
N GLU A 18 6.95 -5.60 -12.60
CA GLU A 18 7.12 -4.93 -13.90
C GLU A 18 6.99 -3.40 -13.80
N LEU A 19 6.23 -2.89 -12.82
CA LEU A 19 6.19 -1.46 -12.51
C LEU A 19 7.51 -1.01 -11.85
N LEU A 20 7.98 -1.72 -10.82
CA LEU A 20 9.24 -1.42 -10.11
C LEU A 20 10.47 -1.51 -11.02
N LYS A 21 10.45 -2.37 -12.05
CA LYS A 21 11.50 -2.42 -13.08
C LYS A 21 11.56 -1.16 -13.95
N ARG A 22 10.43 -0.47 -14.12
CA ARG A 22 10.34 0.76 -14.91
C ARG A 22 10.62 1.99 -14.05
N VAL A 23 10.09 2.02 -12.83
CA VAL A 23 10.22 3.12 -11.88
C VAL A 23 10.40 2.53 -10.48
N ASP A 24 11.61 2.63 -9.95
CA ASP A 24 11.99 2.17 -8.62
C ASP A 24 11.75 3.25 -7.54
N GLY A 25 10.47 3.50 -7.32
CA GLY A 25 9.98 4.50 -6.36
C GLY A 25 9.86 5.92 -6.94
N THR A 26 8.97 6.71 -6.34
CA THR A 26 8.61 8.04 -6.84
C THR A 26 8.67 9.17 -5.82
N TYR A 27 9.08 8.90 -4.57
CA TYR A 27 9.26 9.93 -3.54
C TYR A 27 10.70 10.48 -3.56
N TRP A 28 10.88 11.73 -4.03
CA TRP A 28 12.19 12.41 -4.15
C TRP A 28 13.32 11.53 -4.72
N ARG A 29 12.98 10.70 -5.70
CA ARG A 29 13.89 9.67 -6.22
C ARG A 29 14.76 10.25 -7.32
N LYS A 30 16.08 10.06 -7.21
CA LYS A 30 17.05 10.50 -8.20
C LYS A 30 17.27 9.43 -9.27
N TYR A 31 17.00 9.78 -10.52
CA TYR A 31 17.29 9.01 -11.72
C TYR A 31 18.26 9.81 -12.58
N GLU A 32 19.51 9.34 -12.69
CA GLU A 32 20.59 10.06 -13.37
C GLU A 32 20.71 11.51 -12.86
N ASP A 33 20.45 12.51 -13.71
CA ASP A 33 20.50 13.93 -13.38
C ASP A 33 19.15 14.53 -12.98
N THR A 34 18.08 13.73 -12.95
CA THR A 34 16.72 14.18 -12.63
C THR A 34 16.26 13.64 -11.29
N THR A 35 15.60 14.47 -10.49
CA THR A 35 14.87 14.01 -9.29
C THR A 35 13.38 14.08 -9.58
N ILE A 36 12.66 12.99 -9.33
CA ILE A 36 11.20 12.95 -9.45
C ILE A 36 10.55 12.93 -8.07
N SER A 37 9.42 13.60 -7.96
CA SER A 37 8.48 13.46 -6.85
C SER A 37 7.08 13.42 -7.44
N CYS A 38 6.52 12.24 -7.65
CA CYS A 38 5.25 12.06 -8.36
C CYS A 38 4.33 11.09 -7.65
N LEU A 39 3.10 11.52 -7.38
CA LEU A 39 2.03 10.66 -6.90
C LEU A 39 1.61 9.74 -8.05
N LEU A 40 1.84 8.44 -7.89
CA LEU A 40 1.59 7.43 -8.91
C LEU A 40 0.19 6.83 -8.79
N PHE A 41 -0.31 6.71 -7.56
CA PHE A 41 -1.60 6.11 -7.26
C PHE A 41 -2.56 7.14 -6.68
N GLY A 42 -3.84 7.06 -7.07
CA GLY A 42 -4.90 7.89 -6.52
C GLY A 42 -5.44 7.37 -5.19
N SER A 43 -6.15 8.23 -4.47
CA SER A 43 -6.86 7.89 -3.22
C SER A 43 -8.36 7.76 -3.45
N ASP A 44 -8.98 6.79 -2.77
CA ASP A 44 -10.43 6.70 -2.59
C ASP A 44 -10.97 7.73 -1.59
N VAL A 45 -10.08 8.41 -0.85
CA VAL A 45 -10.42 9.41 0.15
C VAL A 45 -9.83 10.76 -0.27
N GLY A 46 -10.66 11.59 -0.93
CA GLY A 46 -10.35 12.97 -1.32
C GLY A 46 -9.52 13.11 -2.60
N GLU A 47 -9.84 14.13 -3.41
CA GLU A 47 -9.23 14.35 -4.74
C GLU A 47 -7.74 14.76 -4.68
N ASP A 48 -7.31 15.39 -3.58
CA ASP A 48 -5.92 15.86 -3.41
C ASP A 48 -4.99 14.83 -2.75
N PHE A 49 -5.50 13.63 -2.41
CA PHE A 49 -4.71 12.58 -1.78
C PHE A 49 -4.23 11.59 -2.84
N GLY A 50 -2.92 11.33 -2.83
CA GLY A 50 -2.31 10.30 -3.68
C GLY A 50 -1.11 9.67 -2.98
N TYR A 51 -0.57 8.64 -3.62
CA TYR A 51 0.51 7.83 -3.06
C TYR A 51 1.75 7.83 -3.95
N TYR A 52 2.90 7.93 -3.31
CA TYR A 52 4.18 7.61 -3.92
C TYR A 52 4.36 6.09 -3.95
N LEU A 53 4.87 5.58 -5.06
CA LEU A 53 5.40 4.22 -5.11
C LEU A 53 6.69 4.18 -4.28
N LEU A 54 6.80 3.19 -3.40
CA LEU A 54 8.04 2.93 -2.67
C LEU A 54 9.09 2.31 -3.60
N SER A 55 10.37 2.60 -3.34
CA SER A 55 11.46 1.89 -4.03
C SER A 55 11.58 0.47 -3.50
N CYS A 56 12.25 -0.41 -4.24
CA CYS A 56 12.53 -1.77 -3.79
C CYS A 56 13.23 -1.80 -2.43
N ASP A 57 14.15 -0.87 -2.18
CA ASP A 57 14.87 -0.78 -0.91
C ASP A 57 13.93 -0.36 0.23
N ASP A 58 13.05 0.62 -0.02
CA ASP A 58 12.05 1.07 0.97
C ASP A 58 11.05 -0.05 1.29
N ILE A 59 10.56 -0.79 0.27
CA ILE A 59 9.68 -1.96 0.46
C ILE A 59 10.32 -3.01 1.36
N ILE A 60 11.64 -3.23 1.22
CA ILE A 60 12.38 -4.18 2.04
C ILE A 60 12.58 -3.63 3.46
N GLU A 61 12.81 -2.34 3.61
CA GLU A 61 12.97 -1.69 4.92
C GLU A 61 11.67 -1.71 5.74
N GLU A 62 10.51 -1.57 5.10
CA GLU A 62 9.18 -1.67 5.73
C GLU A 62 8.91 -3.08 6.33
N ASN A 63 9.62 -4.12 5.89
CA ASN A 63 9.53 -5.48 6.45
C ASN A 63 9.99 -5.57 7.94
N LYS A 64 10.50 -4.48 8.52
CA LYS A 64 10.85 -4.43 9.95
C LYS A 64 9.65 -4.37 10.89
N HIS A 65 8.45 -3.99 10.42
CA HIS A 65 7.24 -3.89 11.27
C HIS A 65 6.70 -5.27 11.63
N ASN A 66 7.14 -5.81 12.76
CA ASN A 66 6.85 -7.19 13.17
C ASN A 66 5.63 -7.34 14.09
N GLN A 67 4.94 -6.26 14.43
CA GLN A 67 3.68 -6.28 15.19
C GLN A 67 2.49 -6.53 14.27
N SER A 68 1.46 -7.19 14.79
CA SER A 68 0.17 -7.31 14.09
C SER A 68 -0.75 -6.13 14.40
N ILE A 69 -1.83 -5.96 13.63
CA ILE A 69 -2.88 -4.97 13.94
C ILE A 69 -3.42 -5.21 15.35
N ALA A 70 -3.63 -6.47 15.74
CA ALA A 70 -4.07 -6.80 17.09
C ALA A 70 -3.06 -6.43 18.18
N ASP A 71 -1.74 -6.52 17.92
CA ASP A 71 -0.71 -6.07 18.84
C ASP A 71 -0.69 -4.53 18.98
N ASP A 72 -0.89 -3.83 17.86
CA ASP A 72 -0.82 -2.36 17.79
C ASP A 72 -2.04 -1.69 18.46
N TYR A 73 -3.24 -2.28 18.31
CA TYR A 73 -4.49 -1.71 18.84
C TYR A 73 -4.98 -2.33 20.15
N GLY A 74 -4.68 -3.60 20.43
CA GLY A 74 -5.04 -4.25 21.71
C GLY A 74 -6.52 -4.11 22.06
N GLU A 75 -6.81 -3.46 23.20
CA GLU A 75 -8.18 -3.23 23.70
C GLU A 75 -9.01 -2.29 22.81
N TRP A 76 -8.37 -1.43 22.00
CA TRP A 76 -9.05 -0.50 21.11
C TRP A 76 -9.74 -1.17 19.93
N LEU A 77 -9.47 -2.46 19.67
CA LEU A 77 -10.14 -3.22 18.61
C LEU A 77 -11.67 -3.32 18.80
N GLU A 78 -12.17 -3.15 20.02
CA GLU A 78 -13.60 -3.19 20.33
C GLU A 78 -14.28 -1.82 20.17
N GLU A 79 -13.51 -0.77 19.90
CA GLU A 79 -13.98 0.62 19.81
C GLU A 79 -14.10 1.06 18.34
N GLU A 80 -15.29 0.87 17.74
CA GLU A 80 -15.55 1.18 16.32
C GLU A 80 -15.30 2.65 15.94
N ASP A 81 -15.39 3.57 16.91
CA ASP A 81 -15.09 5.00 16.71
C ASP A 81 -13.56 5.26 16.60
N ILE A 82 -12.73 4.32 17.04
CA ILE A 82 -11.26 4.40 17.00
C ILE A 82 -10.72 3.68 15.77
N ILE A 83 -11.14 2.43 15.56
CA ILE A 83 -10.67 1.61 14.45
C ILE A 83 -11.78 0.78 13.81
N SER A 84 -11.82 0.79 12.48
CA SER A 84 -12.66 -0.11 11.68
C SER A 84 -11.81 -1.00 10.77
N ILE A 85 -12.08 -2.31 10.74
CA ILE A 85 -11.30 -3.30 9.99
C ILE A 85 -12.23 -4.14 9.14
N ASP A 86 -11.93 -4.25 7.84
CA ASP A 86 -12.60 -5.16 6.91
C ASP A 86 -12.40 -6.61 7.36
N ASP A 87 -13.50 -7.38 7.40
CA ASP A 87 -13.53 -8.73 7.97
C ASP A 87 -12.69 -9.75 7.20
N ARG A 88 -12.24 -9.41 5.98
CA ARG A 88 -11.30 -10.19 5.18
C ARG A 88 -9.85 -10.08 5.64
N ILE A 89 -9.53 -9.15 6.54
CA ILE A 89 -8.15 -8.87 6.97
C ILE A 89 -7.82 -9.64 8.26
N ASN A 90 -6.73 -10.42 8.23
CA ASN A 90 -6.27 -11.15 9.40
C ASN A 90 -5.49 -10.25 10.38
N ILE A 91 -6.13 -9.80 11.46
CA ILE A 91 -5.51 -8.87 12.41
C ILE A 91 -4.36 -9.47 13.25
N HIS A 92 -4.16 -10.80 13.21
CA HIS A 92 -3.19 -11.49 14.05
C HIS A 92 -1.85 -11.79 13.36
N ILE A 93 -1.72 -11.52 12.06
CA ILE A 93 -0.43 -11.64 11.37
C ILE A 93 0.33 -10.32 11.46
N ALA A 94 1.65 -10.43 11.65
CA ALA A 94 2.55 -9.29 11.64
C ALA A 94 2.42 -8.49 10.34
N MET A 95 2.50 -7.17 10.42
CA MET A 95 2.34 -6.28 9.26
C MET A 95 3.39 -6.55 8.18
N ASN A 96 4.59 -6.98 8.56
CA ASN A 96 5.63 -7.39 7.61
C ASN A 96 5.33 -8.66 6.78
N LYS A 97 4.20 -9.34 7.04
CA LYS A 97 3.67 -10.37 6.15
C LYS A 97 2.89 -9.80 4.98
N ARG A 98 2.57 -8.51 5.03
CA ARG A 98 1.96 -7.73 3.95
C ARG A 98 3.03 -6.89 3.28
N LEU A 99 2.97 -6.78 1.97
CA LEU A 99 3.92 -5.96 1.22
C LEU A 99 3.42 -4.51 1.21
N CYS A 100 4.06 -3.63 1.99
CA CYS A 100 3.86 -2.18 1.89
C CYS A 100 4.46 -1.68 0.57
N PHE A 101 3.64 -1.14 -0.34
CA PHE A 101 4.11 -0.70 -1.66
C PHE A 101 3.96 0.80 -1.91
N ALA A 102 3.15 1.50 -1.11
CA ALA A 102 2.92 2.92 -1.34
C ALA A 102 2.61 3.70 -0.04
N HIS A 103 3.19 4.89 0.05
CA HIS A 103 2.95 5.84 1.12
C HIS A 103 2.18 7.03 0.56
N CYS A 104 1.17 7.52 1.28
CA CYS A 104 0.50 8.74 0.86
C CYS A 104 1.44 9.95 0.96
N MET A 105 1.02 11.08 0.38
CA MET A 105 1.90 12.23 0.12
C MET A 105 2.64 12.82 1.34
N ASN A 106 2.16 12.58 2.57
CA ASN A 106 2.84 12.97 3.81
C ASN A 106 3.76 11.86 4.36
N ASN A 107 4.33 11.06 3.46
CA ASN A 107 5.24 9.94 3.75
C ASN A 107 4.59 8.85 4.62
N GLY A 108 3.34 8.51 4.30
CA GLY A 108 2.61 7.41 4.96
C GLY A 108 1.92 7.79 6.27
N GLY A 109 2.06 9.04 6.73
CA GLY A 109 1.47 9.48 8.00
C GLY A 109 -0.06 9.46 8.02
N THR A 110 -0.72 9.68 6.89
CA THR A 110 -2.19 9.62 6.79
C THR A 110 -2.69 8.28 6.27
N SER A 111 -1.99 7.66 5.33
CA SER A 111 -2.48 6.45 4.67
C SER A 111 -1.36 5.66 4.00
N ILE A 112 -1.48 4.34 4.03
CA ILE A 112 -0.51 3.39 3.50
C ILE A 112 -1.24 2.30 2.72
N LEU A 113 -0.66 1.86 1.61
CA LEU A 113 -1.19 0.76 0.82
C LEU A 113 -0.33 -0.50 0.95
N TYR A 114 -1.01 -1.62 1.14
CA TYR A 114 -0.42 -2.93 1.31
C TYR A 114 -0.99 -3.93 0.30
N ILE A 115 -0.22 -4.96 -0.02
CA ILE A 115 -0.72 -6.19 -0.63
C ILE A 115 -0.73 -7.28 0.45
N ASP A 116 -1.88 -7.92 0.61
CA ASP A 116 -2.11 -8.94 1.63
C ASP A 116 -2.05 -10.35 1.03
N PHE A 117 -1.21 -11.20 1.61
CA PHE A 117 -0.99 -12.57 1.14
C PHE A 117 -1.62 -13.63 2.05
N ASP A 118 -2.16 -13.25 3.21
CA ASP A 118 -2.77 -14.19 4.16
C ASP A 118 -4.13 -13.64 4.68
N PRO A 119 -5.09 -13.47 3.75
CA PRO A 119 -6.43 -12.99 4.09
C PRO A 119 -7.28 -14.09 4.73
N ILE A 120 -8.37 -13.68 5.39
CA ILE A 120 -9.35 -14.58 6.01
C ILE A 120 -10.76 -14.33 5.46
N ASN A 121 -11.74 -15.13 5.91
CA ASN A 121 -13.17 -14.93 5.65
C ASN A 121 -13.55 -14.74 4.16
N GLY A 122 -12.84 -15.43 3.27
CA GLY A 122 -13.11 -15.40 1.83
C GLY A 122 -12.39 -14.29 1.05
N GLY A 123 -11.54 -13.50 1.72
CA GLY A 123 -10.60 -12.58 1.08
C GLY A 123 -9.66 -13.28 0.09
N LYS A 124 -8.98 -12.49 -0.75
CA LYS A 124 -8.20 -12.98 -1.89
C LYS A 124 -6.71 -12.76 -1.66
N ILE A 125 -5.91 -13.80 -1.86
CA ILE A 125 -4.45 -13.68 -1.81
C ILE A 125 -4.03 -12.68 -2.89
N GLY A 126 -3.32 -11.62 -2.48
CA GLY A 126 -2.96 -10.50 -3.34
C GLY A 126 -3.93 -9.32 -3.28
N GLN A 127 -4.94 -9.34 -2.41
CA GLN A 127 -5.86 -8.21 -2.22
C GLN A 127 -5.10 -6.96 -1.76
N VAL A 128 -5.57 -5.79 -2.18
CA VAL A 128 -4.98 -4.50 -1.83
C VAL A 128 -5.70 -3.93 -0.61
N ILE A 129 -4.94 -3.68 0.46
CA ILE A 129 -5.42 -3.07 1.69
C ILE A 129 -4.99 -1.60 1.73
N ARG A 130 -5.87 -0.73 2.21
CA ARG A 130 -5.54 0.63 2.64
C ARG A 130 -5.66 0.75 4.15
N TYR A 131 -4.60 1.26 4.77
CA TYR A 131 -4.66 1.85 6.10
C TYR A 131 -4.98 3.35 5.98
N LEU A 132 -5.89 3.88 6.78
CA LEU A 132 -6.13 5.32 6.98
C LEU A 132 -5.94 5.66 8.45
N HIS A 133 -5.41 6.85 8.72
CA HIS A 133 -5.37 7.41 10.06
C HIS A 133 -6.53 8.39 10.31
N ASP A 134 -7.10 8.35 11.51
CA ASP A 134 -8.10 9.28 12.08
C ASP A 134 -9.45 9.45 11.31
N PRO A 135 -10.50 8.65 11.63
CA PRO A 135 -10.44 7.45 12.45
C PRO A 135 -9.64 6.37 11.73
N ASP A 136 -9.01 5.49 12.50
CA ASP A 136 -8.16 4.48 11.92
C ASP A 136 -9.01 3.46 11.15
N SER A 137 -8.55 3.06 9.97
CA SER A 137 -9.26 2.01 9.24
C SER A 137 -8.36 1.19 8.36
N TYR A 138 -8.68 -0.10 8.27
CA TYR A 138 -8.09 -1.04 7.33
C TYR A 138 -9.18 -1.57 6.42
N ILE A 139 -9.15 -1.22 5.14
CA ILE A 139 -10.16 -1.66 4.17
C ILE A 139 -9.52 -2.37 2.99
N VAL A 140 -10.21 -3.35 2.41
CA VAL A 140 -9.78 -4.00 1.16
C VAL A 140 -10.35 -3.22 -0.03
N LEU A 141 -9.47 -2.60 -0.80
CA LEU A 141 -9.81 -1.78 -1.97
C LEU A 141 -10.07 -2.58 -3.25
N ALA A 142 -9.39 -3.72 -3.42
CA ALA A 142 -9.49 -4.57 -4.60
C ALA A 142 -9.05 -6.00 -4.27
N ASP A 143 -9.54 -6.99 -5.03
CA ASP A 143 -9.21 -8.40 -4.80
C ASP A 143 -7.81 -8.78 -5.35
N SER A 144 -7.19 -7.90 -6.14
CA SER A 144 -5.83 -8.04 -6.65
C SER A 144 -5.18 -6.70 -6.96
N PHE A 145 -3.85 -6.68 -7.10
CA PHE A 145 -3.12 -5.49 -7.56
C PHE A 145 -3.48 -5.07 -8.99
N ASP A 146 -3.71 -6.03 -9.90
CA ASP A 146 -4.15 -5.74 -11.26
C ASP A 146 -5.51 -5.05 -11.29
N GLU A 147 -6.48 -5.56 -10.52
CA GLU A 147 -7.79 -4.93 -10.38
C GLU A 147 -7.69 -3.54 -9.74
N TYR A 148 -6.80 -3.37 -8.76
CA TYR A 148 -6.53 -2.05 -8.17
C TYR A 148 -6.06 -1.05 -9.23
N LEU A 149 -5.13 -1.43 -10.11
CA LEU A 149 -4.68 -0.57 -11.21
C LEU A 149 -5.80 -0.30 -12.23
N GLU A 150 -6.60 -1.30 -12.57
CA GLU A 150 -7.74 -1.13 -13.48
C GLU A 150 -8.72 -0.07 -12.95
N ARG A 151 -9.04 -0.12 -11.65
CA ARG A 151 -9.92 0.87 -11.00
C ARG A 151 -9.34 2.28 -11.08
N LEU A 152 -8.03 2.46 -10.86
CA LEU A 152 -7.37 3.76 -10.99
C LEU A 152 -7.43 4.33 -12.42
N THR A 153 -7.37 3.47 -13.44
CA THR A 153 -7.45 3.91 -14.85
C THR A 153 -8.87 4.27 -15.28
N GLN A 154 -9.90 3.69 -14.64
CA GLN A 154 -11.31 3.98 -14.93
C GLN A 154 -11.78 5.30 -14.31
N THR A 155 -11.05 5.83 -13.34
CA THR A 155 -11.34 7.13 -12.69
C THR A 155 -10.73 8.35 -13.42
N ASP A 156 -10.53 8.26 -14.75
CA ASP A 156 -10.06 9.35 -15.63
C ASP A 156 -8.79 10.08 -15.17
N TYR A 157 -7.87 9.41 -14.46
CA TYR A 157 -6.67 10.04 -13.87
C TYR A 157 -6.98 11.31 -13.06
N GLN A 158 -8.17 11.43 -12.45
CA GLN A 158 -8.55 12.58 -11.62
C GLN A 158 -7.58 12.84 -10.44
N PHE A 159 -6.67 11.90 -10.18
CA PHE A 159 -5.75 11.90 -9.06
C PHE A 159 -4.28 12.15 -9.43
N VAL A 160 -3.96 12.52 -10.68
CA VAL A 160 -2.61 12.98 -11.04
C VAL A 160 -2.61 14.50 -11.00
N PRO A 161 -1.92 15.15 -10.03
CA PRO A 161 -1.78 16.59 -10.05
C PRO A 161 -1.09 17.00 -11.37
N GLN A 162 -1.76 17.83 -12.17
CA GLN A 162 -1.15 18.47 -13.34
C GLN A 162 -0.16 19.54 -12.88
N TYR A 163 0.97 19.12 -12.33
CA TYR A 163 2.13 19.99 -12.17
C TYR A 163 3.29 19.37 -12.96
N CYS A 164 3.27 19.66 -14.27
CA CYS A 164 4.44 19.61 -15.14
C CYS A 164 5.25 20.91 -14.96
#